data_AF-A0A6M2AVF5-F1
#
_entry.id   AF-A0A6M2AVF5-F1
#
_cell.length_a   1.000
_cell.length_b   1.000
_cell.length_c   1.000
_cell.angle_alpha   90.00
_cell.angle_beta   90.00
_cell.angle_gamma   90.00
#
_symmetry.space_group_name_H-M   'P 1'
#
loop_
_entity.id
_entity.type
_entity.pdbx_description
1 polymer ?
#
loop_
_entity_poly.entity_id
_entity_poly.type
_entity_poly.pdbx_seq_one_letter_code
_entity_poly.pdbx_strand_id
1 'polypeptide(L)'
;MQKGIENKYLSLIPLTEDHDEVILFCERIREGLQGKIEIKRIKNYIDWFKEIYLDPHFEIEQEFIFPILGNNNVRVIRAIANHRRLNRLFNETSNLNTVFHKIEEELTTYIGFEERILYQEIRAITTQEAWQEAWKEIEEKHSQLKFSDEEWTDRFWEV
;
A
#
# COMPACT_ATOMS: atom_id res chain seq x y z
N MET A 1 7.57 -16.01 -38.99
CA MET A 1 8.02 -14.87 -38.16
C MET A 1 6.83 -14.35 -37.38
N GLN A 2 6.62 -14.83 -36.15
CA GLN A 2 5.69 -14.21 -35.22
C GLN A 2 6.35 -12.94 -34.70
N LYS A 3 5.93 -11.77 -35.20
CA LYS A 3 6.30 -10.49 -34.62
C LYS A 3 5.60 -10.37 -33.26
N GLY A 4 6.37 -9.92 -32.28
CA GLY A 4 6.05 -9.96 -30.86
C GLY A 4 4.67 -9.41 -30.55
N ILE A 5 3.87 -10.24 -29.90
CA ILE A 5 2.80 -9.78 -29.03
C ILE A 5 3.54 -9.23 -27.81
N GLU A 6 3.88 -7.94 -27.86
CA GLU A 6 4.27 -7.22 -26.66
C GLU A 6 3.20 -7.48 -25.61
N ASN A 7 3.64 -8.02 -24.49
CA ASN A 7 2.85 -8.16 -23.28
C ASN A 7 2.45 -6.79 -22.77
N LYS A 8 1.43 -6.22 -23.39
CA LYS A 8 0.56 -5.22 -22.78
C LYS A 8 -0.34 -5.93 -21.77
N TYR A 9 0.28 -6.70 -20.85
CA TYR A 9 -0.41 -7.30 -19.72
C TYR A 9 -0.91 -6.13 -18.87
N LEU A 10 -2.22 -5.85 -18.98
CA LEU A 10 -3.12 -5.46 -17.88
C LEU A 10 -2.34 -4.99 -16.65
N SER A 11 -1.83 -3.77 -16.75
CA SER A 11 -0.70 -3.34 -15.95
C SER A 11 -1.26 -2.74 -14.67
N LEU A 12 -1.25 -3.52 -13.59
CA LEU A 12 -1.34 -3.00 -12.21
C LEU A 12 -0.09 -2.18 -11.85
N ILE A 13 0.69 -1.71 -12.83
CA ILE A 13 1.94 -0.95 -12.62
C ILE A 13 1.67 0.30 -11.78
N PRO A 14 0.60 1.09 -12.01
CA PRO A 14 0.29 2.21 -11.12
C PRO A 14 0.08 1.79 -9.66
N LEU A 15 -0.65 0.68 -9.42
CA LEU A 15 -0.88 0.15 -8.08
C LEU A 15 0.40 -0.37 -7.41
N THR A 16 1.34 -0.88 -8.19
CA THR A 16 2.66 -1.26 -7.66
C THR A 16 3.58 -0.05 -7.45
N GLU A 17 3.43 1.03 -8.23
CA GLU A 17 4.14 2.29 -8.02
C GLU A 17 3.70 2.95 -6.71
N ASP A 18 2.43 2.86 -6.33
CA ASP A 18 1.94 3.32 -5.03
C ASP A 18 2.62 2.59 -3.84
N HIS A 19 2.96 1.31 -4.02
CA HIS A 19 3.64 0.57 -2.97
C HIS A 19 5.08 1.05 -2.74
N ASP A 20 5.74 1.67 -3.72
CA ASP A 20 7.09 2.22 -3.54
C ASP A 20 7.09 3.30 -2.43
N GLU A 21 6.04 4.12 -2.36
CA GLU A 21 5.88 5.14 -1.31
C GLU A 21 5.68 4.50 0.07
N VAL A 22 4.93 3.40 0.13
CA VAL A 22 4.71 2.66 1.38
C VAL A 22 5.98 1.92 1.84
N ILE A 23 6.78 1.41 0.89
CA ILE A 23 8.09 0.82 1.19
C ILE A 23 9.06 1.87 1.71
N LEU A 24 9.13 3.04 1.05
CA LEU A 24 9.94 4.17 1.50
C LEU A 24 9.51 4.66 2.90
N PHE A 25 8.20 4.70 3.16
CA PHE A 25 7.65 4.97 4.48
C PHE A 25 8.18 3.97 5.54
N CYS A 26 8.17 2.67 5.23
CA CYS A 26 8.72 1.64 6.11
C CYS A 26 10.23 1.83 6.34
N GLU A 27 10.98 2.22 5.30
CA GLU A 27 12.42 2.53 5.41
C GLU A 27 12.66 3.71 6.36
N ARG A 28 11.91 4.79 6.19
CA ARG A 28 12.01 5.98 7.06
C ARG A 28 11.72 5.65 8.52
N ILE A 29 10.72 4.80 8.81
CA ILE A 29 10.49 4.31 10.18
C ILE A 29 11.74 3.62 10.71
N ARG A 30 12.34 2.70 9.93
CA ARG A 30 13.55 1.98 10.34
C ARG A 30 14.72 2.92 10.59
N GLU A 31 14.93 3.91 9.72
CA GLU A 31 15.97 4.93 9.87
C GLU A 31 15.78 5.76 11.14
N GLY A 32 14.55 6.22 11.41
CA GLY A 32 14.23 6.95 12.63
C GLY A 32 14.53 6.14 13.89
N LEU A 33 14.16 4.86 13.89
CA LEU A 33 14.41 3.95 15.02
C LEU A 33 15.91 3.68 15.21
N GLN A 34 16.65 3.41 14.13
CA GLN A 34 18.10 3.16 14.16
C GLN A 34 18.90 4.39 14.59
N GLY A 35 18.51 5.57 14.06
CA GLY A 35 19.06 6.87 14.41
C GLY A 35 18.68 7.35 15.82
N LYS A 36 17.87 6.58 16.56
CA LYS A 36 17.36 6.92 17.89
C LYS A 36 16.67 8.29 17.91
N ILE A 37 15.96 8.61 16.84
CA ILE A 37 15.11 9.79 16.74
C ILE A 37 14.04 9.72 17.84
N GLU A 38 13.63 10.89 18.33
CA GLU A 38 12.56 10.99 19.31
C GLU A 38 11.31 10.25 18.81
N ILE A 39 10.81 9.29 19.60
CA ILE A 39 9.65 8.45 19.28
C ILE A 39 8.43 9.28 18.85
N LYS A 40 8.26 10.48 19.43
CA LYS A 40 7.17 11.39 19.09
C LYS A 40 7.27 11.89 17.64
N ARG A 41 8.46 12.22 17.14
CA ARG A 41 8.67 12.66 15.76
C ARG A 41 8.30 11.58 14.76
N ILE A 42 8.74 10.35 15.03
CA ILE A 42 8.40 9.17 14.22
C ILE A 42 6.88 8.91 14.27
N LYS A 43 6.24 9.01 15.46
CA LYS A 43 4.79 8.84 15.58
C LYS A 43 4.01 9.85 14.74
N ASN A 44 4.39 11.12 14.81
CA ASN A 44 3.70 12.17 14.06
C ASN A 44 3.80 11.92 12.54
N TYR A 45 4.96 11.44 12.06
CA TYR A 45 5.14 11.07 10.65
C TYR A 45 4.28 9.86 10.26
N ILE A 46 4.25 8.83 11.12
CA ILE A 46 3.40 7.65 10.93
C ILE A 46 1.93 8.04 10.82
N ASP A 47 1.46 8.89 11.72
CA ASP A 47 0.06 9.32 11.76
C ASP A 47 -0.32 10.16 10.55
N TRP A 48 0.57 11.10 10.18
CA TRP A 48 0.40 11.92 8.99
C TRP A 48 0.34 11.06 7.72
N PHE A 49 1.33 10.18 7.50
CA PHE A 49 1.39 9.32 6.31
C PHE A 49 0.17 8.40 6.23
N LYS A 50 -0.28 7.87 7.38
CA LYS A 50 -1.48 7.05 7.45
C LYS A 50 -2.71 7.83 6.97
N GLU A 51 -2.93 9.02 7.52
CA GLU A 51 -4.10 9.84 7.20
C GLU A 51 -4.10 10.29 5.74
N ILE A 52 -2.98 10.77 5.24
CA ILE A 52 -2.93 11.43 3.92
C ILE A 52 -2.74 10.45 2.76
N TYR A 53 -2.25 9.25 3.01
CA TYR A 53 -1.91 8.31 1.94
C TYR A 53 -2.44 6.89 2.19
N LEU A 54 -2.10 6.29 3.34
CA LEU A 54 -2.39 4.86 3.53
C LEU A 54 -3.89 4.56 3.67
N ASP A 55 -4.63 5.42 4.37
CA ASP A 55 -6.09 5.27 4.51
C ASP A 55 -6.82 5.41 3.17
N PRO A 56 -6.57 6.49 2.38
CA PRO A 56 -7.08 6.58 1.00
C PRO A 56 -6.70 5.38 0.12
N HIS A 57 -5.48 4.88 0.23
CA HIS A 57 -5.01 3.71 -0.53
C HIS A 57 -5.82 2.45 -0.16
N PHE A 58 -5.99 2.16 1.14
CA PHE A 58 -6.81 1.03 1.60
C PHE A 58 -8.28 1.15 1.24
N GLU A 59 -8.82 2.37 1.13
CA GLU A 59 -10.19 2.59 0.67
C GLU A 59 -10.36 2.22 -0.80
N ILE A 60 -9.43 2.65 -1.66
CA ILE A 60 -9.43 2.32 -3.08
C ILE A 60 -9.32 0.82 -3.31
N GLU A 61 -8.45 0.15 -2.57
CA GLU A 61 -8.33 -1.31 -2.63
C GLU A 61 -9.65 -2.02 -2.30
N GLN A 62 -10.31 -1.60 -1.21
CA GLN A 62 -11.55 -2.21 -0.74
C GLN A 62 -12.74 -1.91 -1.66
N GLU A 63 -12.83 -0.71 -2.20
CA GLU A 63 -13.95 -0.26 -3.03
C GLU A 63 -13.85 -0.79 -4.47
N PHE A 64 -12.64 -0.85 -5.03
CA PHE A 64 -12.48 -1.13 -6.47
C PHE A 64 -11.66 -2.37 -6.78
N ILE A 65 -10.63 -2.70 -5.99
CA ILE A 65 -9.70 -3.79 -6.33
C ILE A 65 -10.22 -5.14 -5.82
N PHE A 66 -10.54 -5.23 -4.54
CA PHE A 66 -11.00 -6.47 -3.90
C PHE A 66 -12.29 -7.03 -4.51
N PRO A 67 -13.28 -6.22 -4.92
CA PRO A 67 -14.51 -6.74 -5.54
C PRO A 67 -14.26 -7.51 -6.85
N ILE A 68 -13.14 -7.30 -7.54
CA ILE A 68 -12.79 -8.00 -8.77
C ILE A 68 -12.66 -9.52 -8.54
N LEU A 69 -12.04 -9.92 -7.43
CA LEU A 69 -11.96 -11.33 -7.01
C LEU A 69 -13.25 -11.82 -6.33
N GLY A 70 -14.11 -10.88 -5.92
CA GLY A 70 -15.30 -11.11 -5.10
C GLY A 70 -15.00 -11.11 -3.60
N ASN A 71 -15.91 -10.53 -2.81
CA ASN A 71 -15.72 -10.28 -1.38
C ASN A 71 -15.56 -11.54 -0.51
N ASN A 72 -15.97 -12.72 -1.02
CA ASN A 72 -15.81 -14.00 -0.34
C ASN A 72 -14.51 -14.73 -0.73
N ASN A 73 -13.68 -14.16 -1.59
CA ASN A 73 -12.40 -14.73 -1.97
C ASN A 73 -11.46 -14.77 -0.76
N VAL A 74 -10.76 -15.89 -0.57
CA VAL A 74 -9.81 -16.12 0.52
C VAL A 74 -8.71 -15.05 0.60
N ARG A 75 -8.23 -14.54 -0.55
CA ARG A 75 -7.23 -13.46 -0.60
C ARG A 75 -7.78 -12.12 -0.16
N VAL A 76 -9.01 -11.80 -0.56
CA VAL A 76 -9.70 -10.58 -0.13
C VAL A 76 -9.95 -10.60 1.37
N ILE A 77 -10.44 -11.72 1.90
CA ILE A 77 -10.63 -11.89 3.35
C ILE A 77 -9.31 -11.70 4.11
N ARG A 78 -8.20 -12.23 3.57
CA ARG A 78 -6.87 -12.03 4.14
C ARG A 78 -6.42 -10.57 4.08
N ALA A 79 -6.61 -9.89 2.95
CA ALA A 79 -6.25 -8.48 2.78
C ALA A 79 -6.99 -7.59 3.80
N ILE A 80 -8.31 -7.75 3.92
CA ILE A 80 -9.13 -7.05 4.92
C ILE A 80 -8.68 -7.36 6.36
N ALA A 81 -8.27 -8.60 6.65
CA ALA A 81 -7.74 -8.96 7.95
C ALA A 81 -6.40 -8.26 8.24
N ASN A 82 -5.53 -8.10 7.23
CA ASN A 82 -4.30 -7.32 7.34
C ASN A 82 -4.59 -5.84 7.58
N HIS A 83 -5.51 -5.22 6.84
CA HIS A 83 -5.95 -3.82 7.08
C HIS A 83 -6.39 -3.62 8.52
N ARG A 84 -7.23 -4.52 9.04
CA ARG A 84 -7.69 -4.46 10.44
C ARG A 84 -6.54 -4.60 11.43
N ARG A 85 -5.53 -5.41 11.13
CA ARG A 85 -4.35 -5.59 11.99
C ARG A 85 -3.48 -4.34 11.99
N LEU A 86 -3.19 -3.79 10.82
CA LEU A 86 -2.42 -2.56 10.66
C LEU A 86 -3.11 -1.38 11.35
N ASN A 87 -4.42 -1.22 11.15
CA ASN A 87 -5.20 -0.18 11.85
C ASN A 87 -5.13 -0.28 13.38
N ARG A 88 -5.07 -1.49 13.95
CA ARG A 88 -4.85 -1.65 15.40
C ARG A 88 -3.45 -1.19 15.82
N LEU A 89 -2.43 -1.45 15.02
CA LEU A 89 -1.06 -1.01 15.31
C LEU A 89 -0.93 0.52 15.25
N PHE A 90 -1.51 1.15 14.22
CA PHE A 90 -1.49 2.62 14.09
C PHE A 90 -2.18 3.34 15.25
N ASN A 91 -3.24 2.75 15.80
CA ASN A 91 -4.00 3.30 16.92
C ASN A 91 -3.36 3.05 18.30
N GLU A 92 -2.26 2.30 18.37
CA GLU A 92 -1.58 2.03 19.63
C GLU A 92 -0.81 3.27 20.13
N THR A 93 -0.87 3.50 21.44
CA THR A 93 -0.25 4.66 22.09
C THR A 93 0.83 4.27 23.11
N SER A 94 0.96 2.97 23.40
CA SER A 94 1.94 2.41 24.32
C SER A 94 3.00 1.58 23.58
N ASN A 95 4.16 1.39 24.21
CA ASN A 95 5.25 0.55 23.67
C ASN A 95 5.63 0.90 22.21
N LEU A 96 5.59 2.19 21.89
CA LEU A 96 5.66 2.70 20.51
C LEU A 96 6.87 2.21 19.73
N ASN A 97 8.04 2.05 20.36
CA ASN A 97 9.22 1.51 19.71
C ASN A 97 8.97 0.10 19.12
N THR A 98 8.36 -0.80 19.90
CA THR A 98 7.96 -2.13 19.43
C THR A 98 6.84 -2.06 18.40
N VAL A 99 5.89 -1.15 18.57
CA VAL A 99 4.79 -0.96 17.62
C VAL A 99 5.31 -0.53 16.26
N PHE A 100 6.27 0.40 16.20
CA PHE A 100 6.80 0.91 14.94
C PHE A 100 7.53 -0.16 14.13
N HIS A 101 8.31 -1.01 14.79
CA HIS A 101 8.88 -2.21 14.15
C HIS A 101 7.80 -3.15 13.59
N LYS A 102 6.71 -3.35 14.33
CA LYS A 102 5.60 -4.17 13.82
C LYS A 102 4.87 -3.53 12.66
N ILE A 103 4.70 -2.21 12.65
CA ILE A 103 4.08 -1.49 11.53
C ILE A 103 4.89 -1.73 10.26
N GLU A 104 6.19 -1.43 10.28
CA GLU A 104 7.03 -1.57 9.08
C GLU A 104 7.13 -3.03 8.60
N GLU A 105 7.23 -4.00 9.52
CA GLU A 105 7.29 -5.43 9.17
C GLU A 105 5.98 -5.94 8.56
N GLU A 106 4.84 -5.64 9.19
CA GLU A 106 3.53 -6.12 8.73
C GLU A 106 3.14 -5.46 7.41
N LEU A 107 3.44 -4.17 7.24
CA LEU A 107 3.13 -3.43 6.02
C LEU A 107 3.98 -3.91 4.84
N THR A 108 5.29 -4.09 5.04
CA THR A 108 6.19 -4.71 4.03
C THR A 108 5.72 -6.11 3.64
N THR A 109 5.31 -6.91 4.64
CA THR A 109 4.79 -8.27 4.40
C THR A 109 3.47 -8.23 3.64
N TYR A 110 2.61 -7.25 3.92
CA TYR A 110 1.32 -7.06 3.28
C TYR A 110 1.48 -6.71 1.80
N ILE A 111 2.28 -5.69 1.48
CA ILE A 111 2.62 -5.30 0.10
C ILE A 111 3.13 -6.51 -0.69
N GLY A 112 4.07 -7.24 -0.10
CA GLY A 112 4.61 -8.43 -0.75
C GLY A 112 3.59 -9.54 -0.99
N PHE A 113 2.56 -9.66 -0.15
CA PHE A 113 1.43 -10.54 -0.37
C PHE A 113 0.56 -10.04 -1.53
N GLU A 114 0.29 -8.74 -1.59
CA GLU A 114 -0.56 -8.17 -2.63
C GLU A 114 0.05 -8.35 -4.01
N GLU A 115 1.28 -7.90 -4.19
CA GLU A 115 1.94 -7.91 -5.49
C GLU A 115 2.18 -9.31 -6.05
N ARG A 116 2.59 -10.23 -5.17
CA ARG A 116 3.02 -11.58 -5.58
C ARG A 116 1.87 -12.58 -5.60
N ILE A 117 0.76 -12.29 -4.91
CA ILE A 117 -0.35 -13.24 -4.78
C ILE A 117 -1.68 -12.61 -5.20
N LEU A 118 -2.15 -11.58 -4.51
CA LEU A 118 -3.48 -11.01 -4.76
C LEU A 118 -3.60 -10.48 -6.20
N TYR A 119 -2.64 -9.65 -6.61
CA TYR A 119 -2.59 -9.00 -7.91
C TYR A 119 -2.37 -10.00 -9.06
N GLN A 120 -1.67 -11.11 -8.79
CA GLN A 120 -1.52 -12.19 -9.77
C GLN A 120 -2.84 -12.94 -9.98
N GLU A 121 -3.60 -13.20 -8.91
CA GLU A 121 -4.92 -13.81 -9.02
C GLU A 121 -5.91 -12.90 -9.76
N ILE A 122 -5.86 -11.59 -9.51
CA ILE A 122 -6.67 -10.60 -10.25
C ILE A 122 -6.36 -10.67 -11.74
N ARG A 123 -5.09 -10.56 -12.13
CA ARG A 123 -4.66 -10.62 -13.54
C ARG A 123 -5.09 -11.92 -14.23
N ALA A 124 -5.15 -13.04 -13.51
CA ALA A 124 -5.50 -14.34 -14.08
C ALA A 124 -6.99 -14.47 -14.44
N ILE A 125 -7.89 -13.77 -13.75
CA ILE A 125 -9.35 -13.91 -13.95
C ILE A 125 -9.95 -12.82 -14.85
N THR A 126 -9.23 -11.74 -15.06
CA THR A 126 -9.70 -10.60 -15.84
C THR A 126 -9.40 -10.78 -17.33
N THR A 127 -10.44 -10.80 -18.17
CA THR A 127 -10.28 -10.72 -19.63
C THR A 127 -9.91 -9.30 -20.05
N GLN A 128 -9.27 -9.15 -21.21
CA GLN A 128 -8.76 -7.85 -21.66
C GLN A 128 -9.87 -6.79 -21.78
N GLU A 129 -11.06 -7.17 -22.25
CA GLU A 129 -12.18 -6.24 -22.45
C GLU A 129 -12.84 -5.83 -21.13
N ALA A 130 -13.11 -6.77 -20.22
CA ALA A 130 -13.73 -6.49 -18.93
C ALA A 130 -12.81 -5.67 -18.02
N TRP A 131 -11.49 -5.86 -18.14
CA TRP A 131 -10.53 -5.05 -17.40
C TRP A 131 -10.48 -3.61 -17.91
N GLN A 132 -10.57 -3.35 -19.22
CA GLN A 132 -10.46 -1.98 -19.73
C GLN A 132 -11.54 -1.04 -19.18
N GLU A 133 -12.75 -1.55 -18.93
CA GLU A 133 -13.86 -0.76 -18.40
C GLU A 133 -13.72 -0.50 -16.89
N ALA A 134 -13.40 -1.53 -16.09
CA ALA A 134 -13.15 -1.38 -14.66
C ALA A 134 -11.87 -0.59 -14.35
N TRP A 135 -10.83 -0.75 -15.18
CA TRP A 135 -9.53 -0.11 -15.00
C TRP A 135 -9.60 1.41 -15.14
N LYS A 136 -10.47 1.92 -16.02
CA LYS A 136 -10.56 3.37 -16.26
C LYS A 136 -10.97 4.15 -15.01
N GLU A 137 -11.91 3.60 -14.23
CA GLU A 137 -12.36 4.21 -12.97
C GLU A 137 -11.30 4.09 -11.87
N ILE A 138 -10.64 2.92 -11.79
CA ILE A 138 -9.52 2.69 -10.87
C ILE A 138 -8.36 3.64 -11.17
N GLU A 139 -7.95 3.76 -12.42
CA GLU A 139 -6.83 4.61 -12.85
C GLU A 139 -7.14 6.10 -12.60
N GLU A 140 -8.38 6.55 -12.83
CA GLU A 140 -8.77 7.92 -12.53
C GLU A 140 -8.67 8.23 -11.03
N LYS A 141 -9.18 7.34 -10.17
CA LYS A 141 -9.10 7.52 -8.70
C LYS A 141 -7.68 7.37 -8.18
N HIS A 142 -6.94 6.40 -8.69
CA HIS A 142 -5.54 6.17 -8.34
C HIS A 142 -4.64 7.32 -8.77
N SER A 143 -4.88 7.92 -9.95
CA SER A 143 -4.09 9.07 -10.40
C SER A 143 -4.21 10.30 -9.50
N GLN A 144 -5.23 10.33 -8.62
CA GLN A 144 -5.45 11.37 -7.62
C GLN A 144 -4.69 11.09 -6.31
N LEU A 145 -4.26 9.84 -6.05
CA LEU A 145 -3.40 9.44 -4.92
C LEU A 145 -1.93 9.84 -5.12
N LYS A 146 -1.63 10.98 -5.74
CA LYS A 146 -0.23 11.41 -5.82
C LYS A 146 0.28 11.77 -4.44
N PHE A 147 1.19 10.96 -3.92
CA PHE A 147 1.91 11.28 -2.71
C PHE A 147 2.96 12.37 -2.97
N SER A 148 3.08 13.28 -2.00
CA SER A 148 4.19 14.22 -1.92
C SER A 148 4.56 14.40 -0.46
N ASP A 149 5.84 14.26 -0.15
CA ASP A 149 6.37 14.52 1.19
C ASP A 149 6.78 15.98 1.40
N GLU A 150 6.51 16.86 0.44
CA GLU A 150 6.81 18.30 0.55
C GLU A 150 6.06 18.97 1.70
N GLU A 151 4.86 18.47 2.03
CA GLU A 151 4.06 18.96 3.15
C GLU A 151 4.63 18.52 4.51
N TRP A 152 5.46 17.47 4.53
CA TRP A 152 6.11 16.99 5.74
C TRP A 152 7.46 17.67 5.97
N THR A 153 7.50 18.55 6.96
CA THR A 153 8.70 19.36 7.25
C THR A 153 9.70 18.67 8.18
N ASP A 154 9.26 17.68 8.97
CA ASP A 154 10.10 17.01 9.96
C ASP A 154 10.85 15.80 9.38
N ARG A 155 11.76 16.05 8.44
CA ARG A 155 12.53 15.02 7.72
C ARG A 155 13.63 14.39 8.56
N PHE A 156 13.23 13.67 9.61
CA PHE A 156 14.15 13.07 10.57
C PHE A 156 15.06 11.98 9.99
N TRP A 157 14.84 11.56 8.75
CA TRP A 157 15.62 10.55 8.03
C TRP A 157 16.84 11.13 7.28
N GLU A 158 16.90 12.44 7.05
CA GLU A 158 17.99 13.09 6.30
C GLU A 158 19.22 13.43 7.20
N VAL A 159 19.57 12.56 8.15
CA VAL A 159 20.60 12.82 9.19
C VAL A 159 22.02 12.57 8.69
#